data_AF-A0AA37MCU5-F1
#
_entry.id   AF-A0AA37MCU5-F1
#
_cell.length_a   1.000
_cell.length_b   1.000
_cell.length_c   1.000
_cell.angle_alpha   90.00
_cell.angle_beta   90.00
_cell.angle_gamma   90.00
#
_symmetry.space_group_name_H-M   'P 1'
#
loop_
_entity.id
_entity.type
_entity.pdbx_description
1 polymer ?
#
loop_
_entity_poly.entity_id
_entity_poly.type
_entity_poly.pdbx_seq_one_letter_code
_entity_poly.pdbx_strand_id
1 'polypeptide(L)' 'MRIAALIFGLGLFLATCVWFFYLVPLGCGMNTTGCKERFTVWSGLGLTHFWAPLLTALSAMAYGSGRS' A
#
# COMPACT_ATOMS: atom_id res chain seq x y z
N MET A 1 -18.09 11.86 -9.73
CA MET A 1 -17.70 10.54 -9.18
C MET A 1 -16.31 10.09 -9.61
N ARG A 2 -15.87 10.33 -10.85
CA ARG A 2 -14.51 9.96 -11.32
C ARG A 2 -13.36 10.63 -10.57
N ILE A 3 -13.45 11.94 -10.33
CA ILE A 3 -12.44 12.69 -9.57
C ILE A 3 -12.30 12.14 -8.15
N ALA A 4 -13.43 11.76 -7.51
CA ALA A 4 -13.40 11.14 -6.20
C ALA A 4 -12.71 9.76 -6.22
N ALA A 5 -12.94 8.95 -7.26
CA ALA A 5 -12.23 7.66 -7.44
C ALA A 5 -10.72 7.85 -7.65
N LEU A 6 -10.30 8.89 -8.39
CA LEU A 6 -8.89 9.23 -8.56
C LEU A 6 -8.24 9.71 -7.26
N ILE A 7 -8.89 10.62 -6.53
CA ILE A 7 -8.38 11.13 -5.23
C ILE A 7 -8.29 9.99 -4.22
N PHE A 8 -9.32 9.14 -4.17
CA PHE A 8 -9.33 7.99 -3.27
C PHE A 8 -8.24 6.98 -3.63
N GLY A 9 -8.11 6.63 -4.91
CA GLY A 9 -7.06 5.72 -5.38
C GLY A 9 -5.65 6.27 -5.13
N LEU A 10 -5.42 7.56 -5.37
CA LEU A 10 -4.14 8.21 -5.09
C LEU A 10 -3.85 8.25 -3.58
N GLY A 11 -4.84 8.57 -2.75
CA GLY A 11 -4.71 8.56 -1.30
C GLY A 11 -4.38 7.16 -0.76
N LEU A 12 -5.08 6.14 -1.26
CA LEU A 12 -4.85 4.74 -0.89
C LEU A 12 -3.44 4.28 -1.32
N PHE A 13 -2.99 4.69 -2.51
CA PHE A 13 -1.64 4.40 -2.99
C PHE A 13 -0.56 4.99 -2.07
N LEU A 14 -0.68 6.30 -1.76
CA LEU A 14 0.26 6.98 -0.87
C LEU A 14 0.26 6.37 0.53
N ALA A 15 -0.92 6.10 1.09
CA ALA A 15 -1.05 5.46 2.40
C ALA A 15 -0.39 4.07 2.42
N THR A 16 -0.56 3.29 1.37
CA THR A 16 0.08 1.96 1.22
C THR A 16 1.59 2.07 1.19
N CYS A 17 2.13 3.01 0.42
CA CYS A 17 3.57 3.25 0.34
C CYS A 17 4.14 3.69 1.69
N VAL A 18 3.51 4.66 2.37
CA VAL A 18 3.94 5.14 3.69
C VAL A 18 3.86 4.02 4.72
N TRP A 19 2.79 3.22 4.72
CA TRP A 19 2.66 2.09 5.63
C TRP A 19 3.78 1.07 5.42
N PHE A 20 3.96 0.60 4.20
CA PHE A 20 4.85 -0.53 3.93
C PHE A 20 6.34 -0.15 3.94
N PHE A 21 6.70 1.00 3.37
CA PHE A 21 8.11 1.41 3.25
C PHE A 21 8.60 2.27 4.41
N TYR A 22 7.72 2.86 5.21
CA TYR A 22 8.12 3.71 6.34
C TYR A 22 7.68 3.13 7.68
N LEU A 23 6.37 2.97 7.93
CA LEU A 23 5.88 2.59 9.25
C LEU A 23 6.28 1.18 9.67
N VAL A 24 6.22 0.21 8.76
CA VAL A 24 6.65 -1.18 9.04
C VAL A 24 8.14 -1.26 9.37
N PRO A 25 9.08 -0.78 8.53
CA PRO A 25 10.51 -0.84 8.86
C PRO A 25 10.87 0.05 10.04
N LEU A 26 10.21 1.20 10.24
CA LEU A 26 10.40 2.04 11.43
C LEU A 26 9.98 1.28 12.70
N GLY A 27 8.82 0.62 12.68
CA GLY A 27 8.35 -0.21 13.79
C GLY A 27 9.28 -1.39 14.08
N CYS A 28 9.79 -2.06 13.04
CA CYS A 28 10.79 -3.12 13.20
C CYS A 28 12.14 -2.58 13.75
N GLY A 29 12.54 -1.38 13.35
CA GLY A 29 13.74 -0.71 13.87
C GLY A 29 13.60 -0.29 15.33
N MET A 30 12.40 0.12 15.74
CA MET A 30 12.09 0.48 17.13
C MET A 30 11.87 -0.73 18.04
N ASN A 31 11.45 -1.88 17.49
CA ASN A 31 11.20 -3.12 18.24
C ASN A 31 11.90 -4.33 17.61
N THR A 32 13.19 -4.49 17.93
CA THR A 32 14.08 -5.50 17.33
C THR A 32 13.78 -6.96 17.74
N THR A 33 12.95 -7.20 18.74
CA THR A 33 12.56 -8.56 19.18
C THR A 33 11.34 -9.11 18.43
N GLY A 34 10.51 -8.24 17.85
CA GLY A 34 9.27 -8.62 17.17
C GLY A 34 9.42 -8.95 15.68
N CYS A 35 10.38 -8.32 14.98
CA CYS A 35 10.59 -8.53 13.55
C CYS A 35 11.77 -9.46 13.28
N LYS A 36 11.50 -10.78 13.22
CA LYS A 36 12.51 -11.78 12.81
C LYS A 36 12.56 -12.00 11.30
N GLU A 37 11.50 -11.70 10.57
CA GLU A 37 11.44 -11.89 9.11
C GLU A 37 11.76 -10.61 8.34
N ARG A 38 12.43 -10.75 7.20
CA ARG A 38 12.58 -9.66 6.24
C ARG A 38 11.21 -9.37 5.62
N PHE A 39 10.58 -8.28 6.06
CA PHE A 39 9.40 -7.71 5.42
C PHE A 39 9.78 -7.25 4.02
N THR A 40 9.53 -8.10 3.03
CA THR A 40 9.74 -7.80 1.62
C THR A 40 8.39 -7.78 0.92
N VAL A 41 8.28 -7.05 -0.19
CA VAL A 41 7.06 -7.05 -1.04
C VAL A 41 6.69 -8.45 -1.57
N TRP A 42 7.59 -9.42 -1.44
CA TRP A 42 7.42 -10.82 -1.85
C TRP A 42 7.16 -11.77 -0.66
N SER A 43 7.16 -11.27 0.59
CA SER A 43 6.77 -12.09 1.74
C SER A 43 5.25 -12.24 1.82
N GLY A 44 4.76 -13.25 2.54
CA GLY A 44 3.30 -13.43 2.73
C GLY A 44 2.62 -12.19 3.32
N LEU A 45 3.31 -11.49 4.22
CA LEU A 45 2.87 -10.19 4.78
C LEU A 45 2.92 -9.06 3.75
N GLY A 46 3.90 -9.07 2.85
CA GLY A 46 3.94 -8.15 1.70
C GLY A 46 2.77 -8.35 0.74
N LEU A 47 2.35 -9.60 0.52
CA LEU A 47 1.22 -9.88 -0.36
C LEU A 47 -0.09 -9.27 0.15
N THR A 48 -0.33 -9.31 1.47
CA THR A 48 -1.56 -8.78 2.06
C THR A 48 -1.48 -7.28 2.37
N HIS A 49 -0.36 -6.80 2.90
CA HIS A 49 -0.23 -5.40 3.34
C HIS A 49 0.26 -4.44 2.25
N PHE A 50 0.84 -4.95 1.17
CA PHE A 50 1.29 -4.12 0.04
C PHE A 50 0.47 -4.39 -1.21
N TRP A 51 0.43 -5.63 -1.69
CA TRP A 51 -0.19 -5.93 -2.99
C TRP A 51 -1.71 -5.74 -3.02
N ALA A 52 -2.44 -6.23 -2.01
CA ALA A 52 -3.90 -6.06 -1.97
C ALA A 52 -4.34 -4.58 -1.99
N PRO A 53 -3.83 -3.69 -1.11
CA PRO A 53 -4.19 -2.29 -1.16
C PRO A 53 -3.63 -1.56 -2.40
N LEU A 54 -2.45 -1.93 -2.91
CA LEU A 54 -1.90 -1.38 -4.15
C LEU A 54 -2.78 -1.69 -5.37
N LEU A 55 -3.22 -2.94 -5.54
CA LEU A 55 -4.13 -3.33 -6.63
C LEU A 55 -5.51 -2.66 -6.50
N THR A 56 -5.97 -2.46 -5.27
CA THR A 56 -7.21 -1.73 -5.00
C THR A 56 -7.07 -0.25 -5.40
N ALA A 57 -5.95 0.39 -5.06
CA ALA A 57 -5.64 1.75 -5.47
C ALA A 57 -5.56 1.88 -6.99
N LEU A 58 -4.85 0.96 -7.65
CA LEU A 58 -4.67 0.94 -9.11
C LEU A 58 -6.00 0.74 -9.84
N SER A 59 -6.86 -0.17 -9.36
CA SER A 59 -8.18 -0.40 -9.96
C SER A 59 -9.11 0.82 -9.79
N ALA A 60 -9.09 1.48 -8.62
CA ALA A 60 -9.82 2.72 -8.39
C ALA A 60 -9.35 3.86 -9.32
N MET A 61 -8.03 4.00 -9.51
CA MET A 61 -7.46 4.99 -10.43
C MET A 61 -7.77 4.66 -11.89
N ALA A 62 -7.65 3.39 -12.30
CA ALA A 62 -7.99 2.95 -13.64
C ALA A 62 -9.47 3.16 -13.97
N TYR A 63 -10.37 2.90 -13.02
CA TYR A 63 -11.80 3.20 -13.15
C TYR A 63 -12.06 4.71 -13.28
N GLY A 64 -11.38 5.53 -12.47
CA GLY A 64 -11.46 6.98 -12.54
C GLY A 64 -10.93 7.57 -13.85
N SER A 65 -9.89 6.94 -14.43
CA SER A 65 -9.24 7.33 -15.69
C SER A 65 -9.94 6.76 -16.93
N GLY A 66 -10.73 5.71 -16.80
CA GLY A 66 -11.39 5.03 -17.91
C GLY A 66 -12.47 5.88 -18.56
N ARG A 67 -12.17 6.37 -19.78
CA ARG A 67 -13.07 6.99 -20.77
C ARG A 67 -13.48 8.45 -20.50
N SER A 68 -12.54 9.38 -20.67
CA SER A 68 -12.87 10.80 -20.93
C SER A 68 -13.66 10.97 -22.23
#